data_AF-A0A2E1ZDN5-F1
#
_entry.id   AF-A0A2E1ZDN5-F1
#
_cell.length_a   1.000
_cell.length_b   1.000
_cell.length_c   1.000
_cell.angle_alpha   90.00
_cell.angle_beta   90.00
_cell.angle_gamma   90.00
#
_symmetry.space_group_name_H-M   'P 1'
#
loop_
_entity.id
_entity.type
_entity.pdbx_description
1 polymer ?
#
loop_
_entity_poly.entity_id
_entity_poly.type
_entity_poly.pdbx_seq_one_letter_code
_entity_poly.pdbx_strand_id
1 'polypeptide(L)'
;MNDQYLLSLTLISLLGLFIWGKIRYDALAIGALFVLVVLEIIPANEAFAGFAHPAVVTVALVLVISQGLKNSGLTGLVGKVVGTRTFTEFQFLICLLLIAAILSSFINNIGALAILLPITLNICQKMEWHPSKFLMPLAFACILGG
;
A
#
# COMPACT_ATOMS: atom_id res chain seq x y z
N MET A 1 20.02 27.51 8.95
CA MET A 1 18.70 28.17 8.87
C MET A 1 18.17 28.21 7.44
N ASN A 2 18.99 28.50 6.41
CA ASN A 2 18.56 28.51 4.99
C ASN A 2 18.02 27.15 4.49
N ASP A 3 18.65 26.03 4.86
CA ASP A 3 18.31 24.72 4.28
C ASP A 3 16.91 24.23 4.69
N GLN A 4 16.49 24.52 5.93
CA GLN A 4 15.13 24.22 6.40
C GLN A 4 14.07 25.05 5.64
N TYR A 5 14.35 26.32 5.34
CA TYR A 5 13.44 27.14 4.54
C TYR A 5 13.34 26.62 3.10
N LEU A 6 14.46 26.26 2.49
CA LEU A 6 14.49 25.65 1.16
C LEU A 6 13.75 24.32 1.09
N LEU A 7 13.94 23.43 2.07
CA LEU A 7 13.21 22.17 2.19
C LEU A 7 11.71 22.40 2.30
N SER A 8 11.29 23.27 3.23
CA SER A 8 9.86 23.57 3.44
C SER A 8 9.22 24.20 2.21
N LEU A 9 9.90 25.14 1.54
CA LEU A 9 9.43 25.75 0.29
C LEU A 9 9.23 24.69 -0.80
N THR A 10 10.21 23.79 -0.95
CA THR A 10 10.16 22.72 -1.95
C THR A 10 8.99 21.77 -1.66
N LEU A 11 8.78 21.39 -0.40
CA LEU A 11 7.65 20.54 0.02
C LEU A 11 6.29 21.22 -0.20
N ILE A 12 6.15 22.48 0.17
CA ILE A 12 4.90 23.24 -0.03
C ILE A 12 4.59 23.38 -1.52
N SER A 13 5.61 23.67 -2.34
CA SER A 13 5.46 23.73 -3.79
C SER A 13 5.02 22.38 -4.37
N LEU A 14 5.68 21.29 -3.96
CA LEU A 14 5.31 19.92 -4.33
C LEU A 14 3.85 19.61 -4.01
N LEU A 15 3.42 19.94 -2.79
CA LEU A 15 2.07 19.68 -2.31
C LEU A 15 1.04 20.49 -3.12
N GLY A 16 1.34 21.76 -3.41
CA GLY A 16 0.51 22.59 -4.29
C GLY A 16 0.39 22.02 -5.72
N LEU A 17 1.50 21.56 -6.31
CA LEU A 17 1.47 20.94 -7.63
C LEU A 17 0.77 19.58 -7.64
N PHE A 18 0.86 18.79 -6.56
CA PHE A 18 0.09 17.56 -6.41
C PHE A 18 -1.42 17.81 -6.38
N ILE A 19 -1.87 18.84 -5.65
CA ILE A 19 -3.29 19.24 -5.65
C ILE A 19 -3.74 19.70 -7.03
N TRP A 20 -2.87 20.41 -7.76
CA TRP A 20 -3.18 20.93 -9.09
C TRP A 20 -3.36 19.82 -10.16
N GLY A 21 -2.71 18.67 -9.99
CA GLY A 21 -3.00 17.44 -10.74
C GLY A 21 -2.73 17.45 -12.25
N LYS A 22 -2.11 18.51 -12.81
CA LYS A 22 -1.84 18.62 -14.26
C LYS A 22 -0.64 17.79 -14.73
N ILE A 23 0.30 17.48 -13.84
CA ILE A 23 1.55 16.78 -14.14
C ILE A 23 1.50 15.40 -13.50
N ARG A 24 2.07 14.38 -14.16
CA ARG A 24 2.23 13.05 -13.58
C ARG A 24 2.95 13.13 -12.23
N TYR A 25 2.37 12.53 -11.20
CA TYR A 25 2.88 12.53 -9.84
C TYR A 25 4.34 12.05 -9.76
N ASP A 26 4.68 10.99 -10.50
CA ASP A 26 6.04 10.43 -10.55
C ASP A 26 7.07 11.47 -11.05
N ALA A 27 6.73 12.19 -12.12
CA ALA A 27 7.62 13.16 -12.73
C ALA A 27 7.85 14.36 -11.80
N LEU A 28 6.81 14.78 -11.07
CA LEU A 28 6.91 15.85 -10.10
C LEU A 28 7.81 15.46 -8.91
N ALA A 29 7.63 14.25 -8.37
CA ALA A 29 8.43 13.74 -7.26
C ALA A 29 9.91 13.63 -7.64
N ILE A 30 10.22 13.09 -8.82
CA ILE A 30 11.59 13.01 -9.35
C ILE A 30 12.18 14.41 -9.58
N GLY A 31 11.39 15.35 -10.12
CA GLY A 31 11.82 16.72 -10.34
C GLY A 31 12.17 17.44 -9.04
N ALA A 32 11.38 17.25 -7.99
CA ALA A 32 11.67 17.81 -6.68
C ALA A 32 12.92 17.21 -6.03
N LEU A 33 13.10 15.88 -6.13
CA LEU A 33 14.33 15.23 -5.69
C LEU A 33 15.56 15.78 -6.43
N PHE A 34 15.44 15.98 -7.74
CA PHE A 34 16.50 16.58 -8.55
C PHE A 34 16.88 17.98 -8.06
N VAL A 35 15.89 18.84 -7.79
CA VAL A 35 16.14 20.19 -7.24
C VAL A 35 16.86 20.11 -5.89
N LEU A 36 16.44 19.21 -5.00
CA LEU A 36 17.07 19.06 -3.67
C LEU A 36 18.51 18.55 -3.73
N VAL A 37 18.83 17.69 -4.70
CA VAL A 37 20.20 17.19 -4.90
C VAL A 37 21.10 18.25 -5.53
N VAL A 38 20.60 18.99 -6.52
CA VAL A 38 21.35 20.09 -7.18
C VAL A 38 21.65 21.23 -6.20
N LEU A 39 20.75 21.48 -5.25
CA LEU A 39 20.95 22.46 -4.19
C LEU A 39 21.82 21.94 -3.03
N GLU A 40 22.40 20.74 -3.17
CA GLU A 40 23.26 20.07 -2.17
C GLU A 40 22.60 19.87 -0.79
N ILE A 41 21.27 19.94 -0.72
CA ILE A 41 20.50 19.69 0.51
C ILE A 41 20.48 18.20 0.82
N ILE A 42 20.41 17.37 -0.22
CA ILE A 42 20.48 15.91 -0.12
C ILE A 42 21.73 15.45 -0.86
N PRO A 43 22.64 14.69 -0.22
CA PRO A 43 23.79 14.10 -0.89
C PRO A 43 23.33 13.22 -2.06
N ALA A 44 23.99 13.32 -3.21
CA ALA A 44 23.64 12.52 -4.39
C ALA A 44 23.65 11.00 -4.14
N ASN A 45 24.48 10.53 -3.20
CA ASN A 45 24.51 9.11 -2.80
C ASN A 45 23.21 8.68 -2.10
N GLU A 46 22.59 9.59 -1.33
CA GLU A 46 21.40 9.29 -0.51
C GLU A 46 20.09 9.58 -1.23
N ALA A 47 20.15 10.20 -2.42
CA ALA A 47 18.98 10.58 -3.20
C ALA A 47 17.98 9.42 -3.42
N PHE A 48 18.50 8.20 -3.57
CA PHE A 48 17.69 6.99 -3.81
C PHE A 48 17.47 6.13 -2.57
N ALA A 49 17.93 6.55 -1.39
CA ALA A 49 17.77 5.77 -0.15
C ALA A 49 16.30 5.47 0.17
N GLY A 50 15.38 6.35 -0.24
CA GLY A 50 13.93 6.15 -0.09
C GLY A 50 13.37 4.95 -0.86
N PHE A 51 14.01 4.50 -1.94
CA PHE A 51 13.56 3.32 -2.70
C PHE A 51 13.80 2.01 -1.94
N ALA A 52 14.79 1.98 -1.04
CA ALA A 52 15.06 0.85 -0.17
C ALA A 52 14.14 0.82 1.07
N HIS A 53 13.23 1.79 1.22
CA HIS A 53 12.33 1.85 2.36
C HIS A 53 11.42 0.61 2.38
N PRO A 54 11.28 -0.09 3.53
CA PRO A 54 10.49 -1.33 3.63
C PRO A 54 9.06 -1.21 3.10
N ALA A 55 8.42 -0.05 3.25
CA ALA A 55 7.08 0.20 2.70
C ALA A 55 7.05 0.13 1.16
N VAL A 56 8.04 0.70 0.48
CA VAL A 56 8.12 0.69 -1.00
C VAL A 56 8.30 -0.74 -1.51
N VAL A 57 9.22 -1.48 -0.88
CA VAL A 57 9.47 -2.90 -1.19
C VAL A 57 8.20 -3.74 -0.98
N THR A 58 7.47 -3.49 0.10
CA THR A 58 6.26 -4.27 0.41
C THR A 58 5.14 -4.02 -0.61
N VAL A 59 4.92 -2.77 -1.03
CA VAL A 59 3.95 -2.45 -2.09
C VAL A 59 4.34 -3.16 -3.40
N ALA A 60 5.62 -3.14 -3.77
CA ALA A 60 6.11 -3.83 -4.96
C ALA A 60 5.85 -5.34 -4.90
N LEU A 61 6.17 -6.00 -3.77
CA LEU A 61 5.91 -7.42 -3.56
C LEU A 61 4.42 -7.75 -3.66
N VAL A 62 3.55 -6.87 -3.17
CA VAL A 62 2.11 -7.10 -3.17
C VAL A 62 1.50 -6.97 -4.56
N LEU A 63 2.01 -6.06 -5.38
CA LEU A 63 1.66 -6.02 -6.80
C LEU A 63 2.10 -7.31 -7.51
N VAL A 64 3.30 -7.82 -7.22
CA VAL A 64 3.80 -9.08 -7.76
C VAL A 64 2.96 -10.28 -7.30
N ILE A 65 2.63 -10.37 -6.01
CA ILE A 65 1.76 -11.43 -5.44
C ILE A 65 0.37 -11.36 -6.07
N SER A 66 -0.21 -10.17 -6.19
CA SER A 66 -1.51 -9.96 -6.83
C SER A 66 -1.53 -10.50 -8.26
N GLN A 67 -0.48 -10.22 -9.04
CA GLN A 67 -0.37 -10.74 -10.39
C GLN A 67 -0.07 -12.25 -10.43
N GLY A 68 0.74 -12.76 -9.51
CA GLY A 68 1.01 -14.20 -9.35
C GLY A 68 -0.25 -14.99 -9.02
N LEU A 69 -1.13 -14.46 -8.16
CA LEU A 69 -2.43 -15.06 -7.85
C LEU A 69 -3.36 -15.09 -9.07
N LYS A 70 -3.39 -14.01 -9.86
CA LYS A 70 -4.16 -13.97 -11.10
C LYS A 70 -3.66 -14.99 -12.12
N ASN A 71 -2.34 -15.08 -12.31
CA ASN A 71 -1.72 -15.94 -13.32
C ASN A 71 -1.70 -17.43 -12.92
N SER A 72 -1.67 -17.75 -11.62
CA SER A 72 -1.59 -19.13 -11.12
C SER A 72 -2.91 -19.92 -11.19
N GLY A 73 -4.01 -19.31 -11.63
CA GLY A 73 -5.32 -19.97 -11.65
C GLY A 73 -5.87 -20.31 -10.25
N LEU A 74 -5.25 -19.78 -9.19
CA LEU A 74 -5.73 -19.92 -7.80
C LEU A 74 -7.09 -19.23 -7.61
N THR A 75 -7.39 -18.23 -8.45
CA THR A 75 -8.73 -17.65 -8.67
C THR A 75 -9.77 -18.69 -9.10
N GLY A 76 -9.39 -19.80 -9.75
CA GLY A 76 -10.25 -20.95 -9.98
C GLY A 76 -10.31 -21.91 -8.78
N LEU A 77 -9.15 -22.28 -8.21
CA LEU A 77 -9.07 -23.28 -7.13
C LEU A 77 -9.72 -22.85 -5.82
N VAL A 78 -9.46 -21.61 -5.36
CA VAL A 78 -10.13 -21.09 -4.15
C VAL A 78 -11.64 -20.94 -4.40
N GLY A 79 -12.12 -20.88 -5.67
CA GLY A 79 -13.55 -20.86 -5.98
C GLY A 79 -14.20 -22.23 -5.72
N LYS A 80 -13.48 -23.31 -6.07
CA LYS A 80 -13.88 -24.68 -5.71
C LYS A 80 -13.82 -24.94 -4.20
N VAL A 81 -12.80 -24.46 -3.50
CA VAL A 81 -12.64 -24.71 -2.05
C VAL A 81 -13.60 -23.85 -1.22
N VAL A 82 -13.73 -22.56 -1.52
CA VAL A 82 -14.67 -21.68 -0.82
C VAL A 82 -16.12 -22.00 -1.18
N GLY A 83 -16.39 -22.48 -2.40
CA GLY A 83 -17.70 -23.01 -2.78
C GLY A 83 -18.15 -24.22 -1.95
N THR A 84 -17.25 -24.89 -1.23
CA THR A 84 -17.58 -26.01 -0.31
C THR A 84 -17.78 -25.58 1.15
N ARG A 85 -17.43 -24.34 1.52
CA ARG A 85 -17.58 -23.82 2.89
C ARG A 85 -18.16 -22.41 2.85
N THR A 86 -19.45 -22.29 3.13
CA THR A 86 -20.17 -21.02 3.25
C THR A 86 -19.73 -20.30 4.52
N PHE A 87 -18.66 -19.52 4.45
CA PHE A 87 -18.39 -18.50 5.46
C PHE A 87 -19.36 -17.34 5.25
N THR A 88 -19.99 -16.88 6.31
CA THR A 88 -20.82 -15.66 6.26
C THR A 88 -19.93 -14.43 6.10
N GLU A 89 -20.42 -13.36 5.45
CA GLU A 89 -19.68 -12.08 5.31
C GLU A 89 -19.08 -11.63 6.66
N PHE A 90 -19.86 -11.74 7.73
CA PHE A 90 -19.46 -11.35 9.08
C PHE A 90 -18.34 -12.19 9.68
N GLN A 91 -18.35 -13.52 9.44
CA GLN A 91 -17.31 -14.42 9.94
C GLN A 91 -15.97 -14.15 9.25
N PHE A 92 -16.01 -13.94 7.93
CA PHE A 92 -14.82 -13.57 7.17
C PHE A 92 -14.26 -12.22 7.63
N LEU A 93 -15.14 -11.22 7.84
CA LEU A 93 -14.73 -9.91 8.34
C LEU A 93 -14.02 -10.02 9.70
N ILE A 94 -14.59 -10.71 10.69
CA ILE A 94 -13.96 -10.87 12.01
C ILE A 94 -12.59 -11.55 11.89
N CYS A 95 -12.50 -12.63 11.12
CA CYS A 95 -11.24 -13.36 10.93
C CYS A 95 -10.19 -12.47 10.27
N LEU A 96 -10.58 -11.73 9.23
CA LEU A 96 -9.72 -10.78 8.53
C LEU A 96 -9.19 -9.70 9.48
N LEU A 97 -10.05 -9.09 10.30
CA LEU A 97 -9.66 -8.03 11.23
C LEU A 97 -8.71 -8.55 12.33
N LEU A 98 -8.97 -9.75 12.88
CA LEU A 98 -8.09 -10.35 13.87
C LEU A 98 -6.71 -10.66 13.29
N ILE A 99 -6.66 -11.27 12.10
CA ILE A 99 -5.39 -11.55 11.42
C ILE A 99 -4.67 -10.25 11.13
N ALA A 100 -5.38 -9.23 10.63
CA ALA A 100 -4.81 -7.91 10.33
C ALA A 100 -4.18 -7.25 11.55
N ALA A 101 -4.91 -7.20 12.67
CA ALA A 101 -4.42 -6.59 13.91
C ALA A 101 -3.19 -7.34 14.46
N ILE A 102 -3.23 -8.68 14.45
CA ILE A 102 -2.08 -9.50 14.90
C ILE A 102 -0.88 -9.28 13.98
N LEU A 103 -1.06 -9.35 12.66
CA LEU A 103 0.05 -9.14 11.71
C LEU A 103 0.67 -7.74 11.87
N SER A 104 -0.17 -6.71 12.05
CA SER A 104 0.26 -5.33 12.22
C SER A 104 0.98 -5.07 13.55
N SER A 105 0.75 -5.91 14.55
CA SER A 105 1.50 -5.85 15.81
C SER A 105 2.97 -6.24 15.64
N PHE A 106 3.30 -7.04 14.61
CA PHE A 106 4.67 -7.49 14.32
C PHE A 106 5.33 -6.72 13.16
N ILE A 107 4.54 -6.17 12.23
CA ILE A 107 5.02 -5.52 11.00
C ILE A 107 4.32 -4.16 10.85
N ASN A 108 4.96 -3.18 10.19
CA ASN A 108 4.32 -1.90 9.90
C ASN A 108 2.95 -2.05 9.19
N ASN A 109 2.00 -1.19 9.53
CA ASN A 109 0.62 -1.12 9.05
C ASN A 109 0.48 -1.20 7.53
N ILE A 110 1.39 -0.54 6.79
CA ILE A 110 1.39 -0.60 5.32
C ILE A 110 1.73 -2.01 4.85
N GLY A 111 2.68 -2.68 5.51
CA GLY A 111 3.11 -4.02 5.17
C GLY A 111 2.03 -5.06 5.41
N ALA A 112 1.39 -5.01 6.59
CA ALA A 112 0.28 -5.90 6.94
C ALA A 112 -0.90 -5.74 5.96
N LEU A 113 -1.31 -4.49 5.69
CA LEU A 113 -2.40 -4.20 4.75
C LEU A 113 -2.08 -4.72 3.36
N ALA A 114 -0.86 -4.50 2.89
CA ALA A 114 -0.48 -4.89 1.54
C ALA A 114 -0.51 -6.42 1.37
N ILE A 115 -0.13 -7.22 2.38
CA ILE A 115 -0.24 -8.69 2.32
C ILE A 115 -1.71 -9.13 2.25
N LEU A 116 -2.58 -8.52 3.05
CA LEU A 116 -3.99 -8.93 3.19
C LEU A 116 -4.91 -8.39 2.10
N LEU A 117 -4.56 -7.27 1.46
CA LEU A 117 -5.30 -6.63 0.38
C LEU A 117 -5.58 -7.57 -0.81
N PRO A 118 -4.58 -8.20 -1.46
CA PRO A 118 -4.84 -9.07 -2.61
C PRO A 118 -5.64 -10.31 -2.23
N ILE A 119 -5.44 -10.85 -1.02
CA ILE A 119 -6.19 -11.99 -0.51
C ILE A 119 -7.67 -11.62 -0.36
N THR A 120 -7.94 -10.48 0.27
CA THR A 120 -9.30 -9.94 0.48
C THR A 120 -10.00 -9.68 -0.86
N LEU A 121 -9.31 -9.05 -1.81
CA LEU A 121 -9.84 -8.78 -3.15
C LEU A 121 -10.18 -10.08 -3.90
N ASN A 122 -9.31 -11.08 -3.85
CA ASN A 122 -9.56 -12.38 -4.49
C ASN A 122 -10.78 -13.09 -3.89
N ILE A 123 -10.96 -13.03 -2.57
CA ILE A 123 -12.11 -13.65 -1.89
C ILE A 123 -13.40 -12.90 -2.23
N CYS A 124 -13.38 -11.56 -2.20
CA CYS A 124 -14.53 -10.74 -2.58
C CYS A 124 -14.97 -11.01 -4.02
N GLN A 125 -14.02 -11.13 -4.96
CA GLN A 125 -14.31 -11.45 -6.35
C GLN A 125 -14.97 -12.83 -6.52
N LYS A 126 -14.56 -13.82 -5.74
CA LYS A 126 -15.12 -15.18 -5.82
C LYS A 126 -16.50 -15.31 -5.18
N MET A 127 -16.70 -14.61 -4.07
CA MET A 127 -17.97 -14.63 -3.32
C MET A 127 -18.97 -13.61 -3.85
N GLU A 128 -18.62 -12.87 -4.90
CA GLU A 128 -19.40 -11.75 -5.46
C GLU A 128 -19.74 -10.67 -4.40
N TRP A 129 -18.85 -10.50 -3.41
CA TRP A 129 -19.01 -9.51 -2.36
C TRP A 129 -18.40 -8.16 -2.74
N HIS A 130 -19.01 -7.08 -2.26
CA HIS A 130 -18.52 -5.73 -2.49
C HIS A 130 -17.21 -5.48 -1.70
N PRO A 131 -16.05 -5.29 -2.35
CA PRO A 131 -14.75 -5.22 -1.66
C PRO A 131 -14.68 -4.10 -0.62
N SER A 132 -15.29 -2.94 -0.90
CA SER A 132 -15.24 -1.77 -0.01
C SER A 132 -15.76 -2.05 1.41
N LYS A 133 -16.65 -3.04 1.59
CA LYS A 133 -17.13 -3.46 2.92
C LYS A 133 -16.02 -4.05 3.79
N PHE A 134 -15.01 -4.67 3.19
CA PHE A 134 -13.93 -5.37 3.90
C PHE A 134 -12.64 -4.54 3.91
N LEU A 135 -12.36 -3.81 2.83
CA LEU A 135 -11.12 -3.05 2.71
C LEU A 135 -11.03 -1.87 3.69
N MET A 136 -12.14 -1.17 3.94
CA MET A 136 -12.14 -0.04 4.88
C MET A 136 -11.91 -0.52 6.33
N PRO A 137 -12.65 -1.52 6.86
CA PRO A 137 -12.35 -2.08 8.18
C PRO A 137 -10.95 -2.70 8.29
N LEU A 138 -10.48 -3.38 7.24
CA LEU A 138 -9.13 -3.95 7.20
C LEU A 138 -8.06 -2.86 7.42
N ALA A 139 -8.18 -1.72 6.76
CA ALA A 139 -7.25 -0.61 6.94
C ALA A 139 -7.22 -0.11 8.39
N PHE A 140 -8.38 0.02 9.04
CA PHE A 140 -8.46 0.38 10.45
C PHE A 140 -7.86 -0.68 11.37
N ALA A 141 -8.09 -1.97 11.10
CA ALA A 141 -7.51 -3.05 11.89
C ALA A 141 -5.98 -3.09 11.81
N CYS A 142 -5.40 -2.83 10.62
CA CYS A 142 -3.95 -2.66 10.51
C CYS A 142 -3.46 -1.46 11.33
N ILE A 143 -4.13 -0.30 11.27
CA ILE A 143 -3.73 0.87 12.05
C ILE A 143 -3.87 0.65 13.58
N LEU A 144 -4.88 -0.09 14.02
CA LEU A 144 -5.11 -0.37 15.45
C LEU A 144 -4.21 -1.47 16.02
N GLY A 145 -3.66 -2.34 15.15
CA GLY A 145 -2.79 -3.44 15.57
C GLY A 145 -1.37 -3.02 15.94
N GLY A 146 -0.91 -1.85 15.49
CA GLY A 146 0.45 -1.33 15.70
C GLY A 146 0.58 0.16 15.42
#